data_AF-A0A9N9H7L7-F1
#
_entry.id   AF-A0A9N9H7L7-F1
#
_cell.length_a   1.000
_cell.length_b   1.000
_cell.length_c   1.000
_cell.angle_alpha   90.00
_cell.angle_beta   90.00
_cell.angle_gamma   90.00
#
_symmetry.space_group_name_H-M   'P 1'
#
loop_
_entity.id
_entity.type
_entity.pdbx_description
1 polymer ?
#
loop_
_entity_poly.entity_id
_entity_poly.type
_entity_poly.pdbx_seq_one_letter_code
_entity_poly.pdbx_strand_id
1 'polypeptide(L)'
;MISEFLTEEYGRLKLNSQQHQENPSIAEEARVYLQPGKDRDGYWTSENLVEQVKTKAIPIFETVFPNCIALFAFDNSSNHAAYRSDALVASRMNLKPGGKQPKMRDTVFGPDNCHQSMVNEKNEPKGMKQVLIERGLWKDGLSADCNLCKDKVDDINRTDCCARRIVSLQPDFLSQKSALEEVILEAGHKCIFYPKFHCELNYIERYWGAAKRYARENCDYSWSGLQRVVPTALESVDTITIRRFARKAWRYMDLYRNGIT
;
A
#
# COMPACT_ATOMS: atom_id res chain seq x y z
N MET A 1 -17.78 -5.03 1.15
CA MET A 1 -16.50 -4.87 0.43
C MET A 1 -15.82 -6.23 0.40
N ILE A 2 -15.17 -6.58 -0.70
CA ILE A 2 -14.38 -7.81 -0.83
C ILE A 2 -12.96 -7.43 -1.30
N SER A 3 -11.96 -7.99 -0.63
CA SER A 3 -10.55 -7.92 -1.05
C SER A 3 -10.08 -9.32 -1.43
N GLU A 4 -9.34 -9.45 -2.53
CA GLU A 4 -8.88 -10.73 -3.09
C GLU A 4 -7.51 -10.58 -3.74
N PHE A 5 -6.76 -11.68 -3.79
CA PHE A 5 -5.51 -11.78 -4.51
C PHE A 5 -5.60 -12.82 -5.61
N LEU A 6 -5.11 -12.47 -6.80
CA LEU A 6 -5.05 -13.37 -7.94
C LEU A 6 -3.61 -13.55 -8.41
N THR A 7 -3.31 -14.72 -8.93
CA THR A 7 -2.10 -15.03 -9.68
C THR A 7 -2.48 -15.52 -11.08
N GLU A 8 -1.63 -15.28 -12.08
CA GLU A 8 -1.88 -15.76 -13.44
C GLU A 8 -1.86 -17.30 -13.51
N GLU A 9 -0.97 -17.92 -12.75
CA GLU A 9 -0.77 -19.36 -12.78
C GLU A 9 -1.86 -20.11 -12.01
N TYR A 10 -2.19 -19.65 -10.80
CA TYR A 10 -3.04 -20.40 -9.87
C TYR A 10 -4.46 -19.81 -9.74
N GLY A 11 -4.72 -18.67 -10.35
CA GLY A 11 -6.01 -17.98 -10.22
C GLY A 11 -6.12 -17.36 -8.84
N ARG A 12 -7.18 -17.67 -8.10
CA ARG A 12 -7.38 -17.11 -6.75
C ARG A 12 -6.39 -17.68 -5.76
N LEU A 13 -5.85 -16.84 -4.90
CA LEU A 13 -4.85 -17.22 -3.92
C LEU A 13 -5.52 -17.93 -2.74
N LYS A 14 -5.52 -19.27 -2.79
CA LYS A 14 -6.08 -20.15 -1.76
C LYS A 14 -5.33 -21.47 -1.69
N LEU A 15 -5.34 -22.12 -0.53
CA LEU A 15 -4.84 -23.47 -0.36
C LEU A 15 -5.85 -24.48 -0.91
N ASN A 16 -5.37 -25.60 -1.42
CA ASN A 16 -6.21 -26.78 -1.62
C ASN A 16 -6.41 -27.52 -0.29
N SER A 17 -7.35 -28.46 -0.25
CA SER A 17 -7.70 -29.18 0.99
C SER A 17 -6.51 -29.91 1.63
N GLN A 18 -5.60 -30.46 0.83
CA GLN A 18 -4.40 -31.12 1.34
C GLN A 18 -3.42 -30.11 1.94
N GLN A 19 -3.11 -29.03 1.22
CA GLN A 19 -2.21 -27.98 1.70
C GLN A 19 -2.72 -27.35 3.00
N HIS A 20 -4.03 -27.14 3.13
CA HIS A 20 -4.61 -26.59 4.35
C HIS A 20 -4.59 -27.60 5.51
N GLN A 21 -4.79 -28.89 5.25
CA GLN A 21 -4.63 -29.94 6.26
C GLN A 21 -3.18 -30.05 6.77
N GLU A 22 -2.21 -29.88 5.88
CA GLU A 22 -0.77 -29.87 6.22
C GLU A 22 -0.36 -28.57 6.93
N ASN A 23 -1.07 -27.46 6.70
CA ASN A 23 -0.78 -26.13 7.25
C ASN A 23 -2.02 -25.50 7.91
N PRO A 24 -2.55 -26.08 9.00
CA PRO A 24 -3.83 -25.66 9.60
C PRO A 24 -3.79 -24.26 10.21
N SER A 25 -2.61 -23.70 10.47
CA SER A 25 -2.42 -22.33 10.96
C SER A 25 -2.54 -21.28 9.85
N ILE A 26 -2.45 -21.67 8.57
CA ILE A 26 -2.54 -20.77 7.43
C ILE A 26 -4.00 -20.71 6.97
N ALA A 27 -4.49 -19.50 6.71
CA ALA A 27 -5.84 -19.30 6.19
C ALA A 27 -6.06 -20.05 4.87
N GLU A 28 -7.24 -20.64 4.68
CA GLU A 28 -7.56 -21.38 3.45
C GLU A 28 -7.60 -20.46 2.23
N GLU A 29 -8.11 -19.24 2.35
CA GLU A 29 -8.15 -18.26 1.26
C GLU A 29 -7.67 -16.87 1.68
N ALA A 30 -7.01 -16.18 0.76
CA ALA A 30 -6.56 -14.81 0.95
C ALA A 30 -7.72 -13.81 1.02
N ARG A 31 -8.89 -14.18 0.48
CA ARG A 31 -10.08 -13.33 0.43
C ARG A 31 -10.50 -12.84 1.82
N VAL A 32 -10.98 -11.60 1.85
CA VAL A 32 -11.63 -11.01 3.02
C VAL A 32 -12.93 -10.34 2.61
N TYR A 33 -13.99 -10.59 3.39
CA TYR A 33 -15.25 -9.88 3.31
C TYR A 33 -15.30 -8.85 4.44
N LEU A 34 -15.75 -7.64 4.13
CA LEU A 34 -16.06 -6.61 5.10
C LEU A 34 -17.50 -6.15 4.88
N GLN A 35 -18.34 -6.19 5.91
CA GLN A 35 -19.70 -5.66 5.85
C GLN A 35 -19.66 -4.16 6.17
N PRO A 36 -19.87 -3.28 5.17
CA PRO A 36 -19.73 -1.86 5.38
C PRO A 36 -20.86 -1.32 6.28
N GLY A 37 -20.52 -0.39 7.17
CA GLY A 37 -21.48 0.32 8.03
C GLY A 37 -20.91 0.61 9.40
N LYS A 38 -21.28 1.77 9.98
CA LYS A 38 -20.84 2.18 11.32
C LYS A 38 -21.26 1.17 12.41
N ASP A 39 -22.41 0.54 12.22
CA ASP A 39 -22.95 -0.50 13.12
C ASP A 39 -22.56 -1.92 12.68
N ARG A 40 -21.55 -2.05 11.80
CA ARG A 40 -21.00 -3.31 11.30
C ARG A 40 -19.47 -3.28 11.40
N ASP A 41 -18.77 -3.64 10.33
CA ASP A 41 -17.31 -3.76 10.32
C ASP A 41 -16.61 -2.42 9.97
N GLY A 42 -17.35 -1.32 9.86
CA GLY A 42 -16.82 0.00 9.53
C GLY A 42 -16.43 0.14 8.05
N TYR A 43 -15.21 0.64 7.82
CA TYR A 43 -14.64 0.88 6.50
C TYR A 43 -13.32 0.13 6.36
N TRP A 44 -12.94 -0.21 5.13
CA TRP A 44 -11.64 -0.83 4.88
C TRP A 44 -10.50 0.19 4.95
N THR A 45 -9.52 -0.09 5.80
CA THR A 45 -8.37 0.78 6.04
C THR A 45 -7.07 0.20 5.47
N SER A 46 -6.00 1.00 5.50
CA SER A 46 -4.64 0.56 5.19
C SER A 46 -4.20 -0.60 6.09
N GLU A 47 -4.55 -0.55 7.37
CA GLU A 47 -4.20 -1.58 8.35
C GLU A 47 -4.88 -2.91 8.01
N ASN A 48 -6.14 -2.89 7.55
CA ASN A 48 -6.82 -4.12 7.12
C ASN A 48 -6.11 -4.79 5.93
N LEU A 49 -5.66 -4.00 4.96
CA LEU A 49 -4.92 -4.54 3.82
C LEU A 49 -3.55 -5.09 4.23
N VAL A 50 -2.80 -4.35 5.03
CA VAL A 50 -1.49 -4.78 5.54
C VAL A 50 -1.66 -6.10 6.32
N GLU A 51 -2.67 -6.19 7.17
CA GLU A 51 -2.97 -7.40 7.93
C GLU A 51 -3.35 -8.57 7.02
N GLN A 52 -4.21 -8.34 6.02
CA GLN A 52 -4.58 -9.38 5.05
C GLN A 52 -3.36 -9.90 4.27
N VAL A 53 -2.46 -9.00 3.83
CA VAL A 53 -1.25 -9.38 3.10
C VAL A 53 -0.31 -10.18 3.99
N LYS A 54 -0.08 -9.70 5.22
CA LYS A 54 0.82 -10.33 6.19
C LYS A 54 0.34 -11.70 6.65
N THR A 55 -0.94 -11.81 6.99
CA THR A 55 -1.49 -13.01 7.66
C THR A 55 -2.12 -14.02 6.73
N LYS A 56 -2.49 -13.60 5.52
CA LYS A 56 -3.12 -14.48 4.53
C LYS A 56 -2.33 -14.57 3.24
N ALA A 57 -2.15 -13.46 2.53
CA ALA A 57 -1.65 -13.53 1.15
C ALA A 57 -0.21 -14.08 1.07
N ILE A 58 0.70 -13.59 1.92
CA ILE A 58 2.10 -14.06 1.96
C ILE A 58 2.18 -15.54 2.37
N PRO A 59 1.62 -15.99 3.52
CA PRO A 59 1.68 -17.39 3.92
C PRO A 59 1.06 -18.35 2.88
N ILE A 60 -0.07 -17.97 2.28
CA ILE A 60 -0.70 -18.80 1.23
C ILE A 60 0.22 -18.85 -0.01
N PHE A 61 0.79 -17.73 -0.42
CA PHE A 61 1.71 -17.69 -1.57
C PHE A 61 2.93 -18.59 -1.34
N GLU A 62 3.60 -18.47 -0.19
CA GLU A 62 4.80 -19.25 0.13
C GLU A 62 4.51 -20.76 0.20
N THR A 63 3.29 -21.13 0.62
CA THR A 63 2.84 -22.53 0.63
C THR A 63 2.55 -23.06 -0.77
N VAL A 64 1.91 -22.25 -1.63
CA VAL A 64 1.55 -22.66 -3.00
C VAL A 64 2.77 -22.65 -3.93
N PHE A 65 3.72 -21.73 -3.71
CA PHE A 65 4.88 -21.52 -4.56
C PHE A 65 6.18 -21.52 -3.73
N PRO A 66 6.58 -22.69 -3.19
CA PRO A 66 7.80 -22.78 -2.39
C PRO A 66 9.02 -22.32 -3.20
N ASN A 67 9.91 -21.56 -2.56
CA ASN A 67 11.13 -20.98 -3.16
C ASN A 67 10.90 -19.91 -4.24
N CYS A 68 9.67 -19.40 -4.39
CA CYS A 68 9.38 -18.29 -5.30
C CYS A 68 9.36 -16.95 -4.58
N ILE A 69 9.67 -15.88 -5.31
CA ILE A 69 9.52 -14.50 -4.84
C ILE A 69 8.26 -13.92 -5.48
N ALA A 70 7.27 -13.57 -4.66
CA ALA A 70 6.07 -12.90 -5.15
C ALA A 70 6.38 -11.49 -5.65
N LEU A 71 5.69 -11.07 -6.70
CA LEU A 71 5.54 -9.67 -7.09
C LEU A 71 4.11 -9.23 -6.78
N PHE A 72 3.93 -8.56 -5.65
CA PHE A 72 2.64 -7.96 -5.28
C PHE A 72 2.43 -6.67 -6.06
N ALA A 73 1.31 -6.57 -6.78
CA ALA A 73 0.98 -5.41 -7.59
C ALA A 73 -0.33 -4.79 -7.13
N PHE A 74 -0.28 -3.50 -6.77
CA PHE A 74 -1.43 -2.75 -6.25
C PHE A 74 -1.79 -1.59 -7.16
N ASP A 75 -3.06 -1.19 -7.17
CA ASP A 75 -3.43 0.09 -7.76
C ASP A 75 -2.88 1.25 -6.90
N ASN A 76 -2.91 2.46 -7.46
CA ASN A 76 -2.37 3.65 -6.80
C ASN A 76 -3.41 4.33 -5.89
N SER A 77 -4.05 3.52 -5.04
CA SER A 77 -4.98 3.98 -4.01
C SER A 77 -4.24 4.62 -2.84
N SER A 78 -4.83 5.68 -2.25
CA SER A 78 -4.26 6.33 -1.06
C SER A 78 -4.13 5.37 0.13
N ASN A 79 -4.98 4.35 0.22
CA ASN A 79 -4.88 3.34 1.27
C ASN A 79 -3.61 2.49 1.13
N HIS A 80 -3.12 2.26 -0.09
CA HIS A 80 -1.92 1.46 -0.32
C HIS A 80 -0.63 2.26 -0.11
N ALA A 81 -0.73 3.58 -0.24
CA ALA A 81 0.35 4.54 0.00
C ALA A 81 0.46 5.01 1.46
N ALA A 82 -0.34 4.45 2.37
CA ALA A 82 -0.31 4.83 3.77
C ALA A 82 1.02 4.42 4.43
N TYR A 83 1.71 5.39 5.01
CA TYR A 83 2.91 5.15 5.83
C TYR A 83 2.54 4.63 7.22
N ARG A 84 3.44 3.86 7.83
CA ARG A 84 3.34 3.50 9.26
C ARG A 84 3.28 4.74 10.15
N SER A 85 2.78 4.56 11.37
CA SER A 85 2.61 5.63 12.35
C SER A 85 3.94 6.30 12.75
N ASP A 86 5.03 5.54 12.68
CA ASP A 86 6.40 5.94 13.03
C ASP A 86 7.28 6.31 11.82
N ALA A 87 6.76 6.30 10.59
CA ALA A 87 7.55 6.61 9.40
C ALA A 87 8.03 8.08 9.36
N LEU A 88 9.16 8.32 8.68
CA LEU A 88 9.75 9.66 8.52
C LEU A 88 8.94 10.49 7.51
N VAL A 89 7.97 11.28 7.99
CA VAL A 89 7.07 12.05 7.12
C VAL A 89 7.11 13.52 7.50
N ALA A 90 7.87 14.33 6.76
CA ALA A 90 8.09 15.76 7.05
C ALA A 90 6.78 16.57 7.26
N SER A 91 5.72 16.23 6.52
CA SER A 91 4.40 16.89 6.67
C SER A 91 3.74 16.66 8.02
N ARG A 92 4.14 15.62 8.76
CA ARG A 92 3.65 15.28 10.10
C ARG A 92 4.51 15.87 11.23
N MET A 93 5.59 16.61 10.91
CA MET A 93 6.49 17.18 11.91
C MET A 93 6.14 18.63 12.27
N ASN A 94 6.35 19.00 13.53
CA ASN A 94 6.33 20.38 13.98
C ASN A 94 7.69 21.05 13.77
N LEU A 95 7.74 22.38 13.80
CA LEU A 95 9.02 23.11 13.76
C LEU A 95 9.81 22.92 15.06
N LYS A 96 9.12 23.00 16.20
CA LYS A 96 9.66 22.82 17.55
C LYS A 96 9.39 21.40 18.06
N PRO A 97 10.18 20.89 19.02
CA PRO A 97 9.91 19.60 19.65
C PRO A 97 8.55 19.53 20.35
N GLY A 98 8.05 18.31 20.55
CA GLY A 98 6.81 18.06 21.30
C GLY A 98 5.53 18.48 20.58
N GLY A 99 4.45 18.68 21.33
CA GLY A 99 3.12 18.96 20.78
C GLY A 99 2.48 17.76 20.07
N LYS A 100 1.41 18.01 19.30
CA LYS A 100 0.70 16.98 18.55
C LYS A 100 1.45 16.62 17.26
N GLN A 101 2.42 15.70 17.35
CA GLN A 101 3.12 15.09 16.22
C GLN A 101 3.51 13.63 16.57
N PRO A 102 3.68 12.73 15.59
CA PRO A 102 4.04 11.35 15.87
C PRO A 102 5.49 11.23 16.36
N LYS A 103 5.76 10.21 17.17
CA LYS A 103 7.13 9.75 17.44
C LYS A 103 7.59 8.95 16.24
N MET A 104 8.46 9.53 15.44
CA MET A 104 9.04 8.84 14.28
C MET A 104 10.17 7.92 14.72
N ARG A 105 10.42 6.89 13.92
CA ARG A 105 11.54 5.96 14.10
C ARG A 105 12.87 6.67 13.87
N ASP A 106 13.91 6.16 14.52
CA ASP A 106 15.27 6.61 14.28
C ASP A 106 15.71 6.31 12.84
N THR A 107 16.69 7.06 12.37
CA THR A 107 17.15 6.99 10.98
C THR A 107 18.67 7.06 10.89
N VAL A 108 19.19 6.78 9.69
CA VAL A 108 20.57 7.07 9.31
C VAL A 108 20.55 8.09 8.17
N PHE A 109 21.49 9.05 8.19
CA PHE A 109 21.54 10.10 7.18
C PHE A 109 22.98 10.42 6.75
N GLY A 110 23.09 11.05 5.58
CA GLY A 110 24.37 11.45 5.02
C GLY A 110 25.18 10.27 4.44
N PRO A 111 26.30 10.57 3.75
CA PRO A 111 27.16 9.55 3.15
C PRO A 111 27.83 8.63 4.18
N ASP A 112 27.99 9.11 5.43
CA ASP A 112 28.65 8.38 6.51
C ASP A 112 27.69 7.52 7.35
N ASN A 113 26.42 7.39 6.95
CA ASN A 113 25.37 6.68 7.68
C ASN A 113 25.24 7.12 9.16
N CYS A 114 25.32 8.43 9.41
CA CYS A 114 25.20 9.00 10.74
C CYS A 114 23.84 8.66 11.34
N HIS A 115 23.82 8.02 12.51
CA HIS A 115 22.59 7.78 13.25
C HIS A 115 21.96 9.10 13.71
N GLN A 116 20.65 9.20 13.57
CA GLN A 116 19.86 10.29 14.12
C GLN A 116 18.66 9.72 14.87
N SER A 117 18.66 9.96 16.18
CA SER A 117 17.46 9.76 16.98
C SER A 117 16.38 10.78 16.60
N MET A 118 15.12 10.33 16.51
CA MET A 118 13.98 11.22 16.21
C MET A 118 13.21 11.67 17.46
N VAL A 119 13.73 11.36 18.64
CA VAL A 119 13.25 11.85 19.94
C VAL A 119 14.36 12.57 20.70
N ASN A 120 14.02 13.58 21.50
CA ASN A 120 14.99 14.28 22.35
C ASN A 120 15.22 13.53 23.67
N GLU A 121 16.11 14.06 24.51
CA GLU A 121 16.45 13.50 25.84
C GLU A 121 15.22 13.37 26.78
N LYS A 122 14.17 14.17 26.55
CA LYS A 122 12.91 14.12 27.30
C LYS A 122 11.90 13.13 26.69
N ASN A 123 12.31 12.33 25.70
CA ASN A 123 11.46 11.42 24.95
C ASN A 123 10.30 12.13 24.22
N GLU A 124 10.49 13.39 23.85
CA GLU A 124 9.58 14.16 23.00
C GLU A 124 10.00 14.03 21.53
N PRO A 125 9.07 13.95 20.58
CA PRO A 125 9.41 13.98 19.16
C PRO A 125 10.21 15.24 18.81
N LYS A 126 11.31 15.08 18.08
CA LYS A 126 12.11 16.22 17.61
C LYS A 126 11.32 17.01 16.56
N GLY A 127 11.44 18.34 16.64
CA GLY A 127 10.94 19.22 15.59
C GLY A 127 11.95 19.34 14.43
N MET A 128 11.47 19.81 13.28
CA MET A 128 12.30 20.00 12.08
C MET A 128 13.51 20.90 12.35
N LYS A 129 13.38 21.94 13.19
CA LYS A 129 14.51 22.81 13.52
C LYS A 129 15.66 22.02 14.15
N GLN A 130 15.36 21.16 15.12
CA GLN A 130 16.38 20.36 15.80
C GLN A 130 17.01 19.36 14.84
N VAL A 131 16.18 18.64 14.07
CA VAL A 131 16.66 17.69 13.05
C VAL A 131 17.59 18.36 12.04
N LEU A 132 17.26 19.57 11.58
CA LEU A 132 18.09 20.31 10.63
C LEU A 132 19.36 20.88 11.25
N ILE A 133 19.35 21.29 12.53
CA ILE A 133 20.56 21.73 13.24
C ILE A 133 21.55 20.57 13.36
N GLU A 134 21.07 19.40 13.78
CA GLU A 134 21.90 18.18 13.91
C GLU A 134 22.49 17.74 12.56
N ARG A 135 21.80 18.03 11.45
CA ARG A 135 22.29 17.76 10.09
C ARG A 135 23.14 18.88 9.49
N GLY A 136 23.32 20.01 10.18
CA GLY A 136 24.04 21.18 9.65
C GLY A 136 23.32 21.92 8.51
N LEU A 137 22.00 21.75 8.39
CA LEU A 137 21.16 22.29 7.31
C LEU A 137 20.25 23.45 7.76
N TRP A 138 20.26 23.80 9.04
CA TRP A 138 19.45 24.90 9.55
C TRP A 138 19.99 26.27 9.13
N LYS A 139 19.09 27.13 8.65
CA LYS A 139 19.35 28.55 8.36
C LYS A 139 18.47 29.42 9.26
N ASP A 140 19.04 30.50 9.79
CA ASP A 140 18.28 31.42 10.64
C ASP A 140 17.16 32.11 9.87
N GLY A 141 16.01 32.27 10.53
CA GLY A 141 14.80 32.83 9.94
C GLY A 141 13.93 31.82 9.17
N LEU A 142 14.30 30.54 9.08
CA LEU A 142 13.45 29.53 8.43
C LEU A 142 12.12 29.34 9.18
N SER A 143 11.02 29.47 8.45
CA SER A 143 9.70 29.08 8.92
C SER A 143 9.45 27.57 8.72
N ALA A 144 8.41 27.04 9.36
CA ALA A 144 7.96 25.66 9.15
C ALA A 144 7.53 25.44 7.69
N ASP A 145 6.61 26.29 7.23
CA ASP A 145 6.14 26.42 5.86
C ASP A 145 6.28 27.87 5.42
N CYS A 146 6.77 28.08 4.20
CA CYS A 146 6.57 29.34 3.50
C CYS A 146 5.17 29.37 2.85
N ASN A 147 4.66 30.56 2.50
CA ASN A 147 3.31 30.72 1.95
C ASN A 147 3.08 29.89 0.67
N LEU A 148 4.05 29.90 -0.25
CA LEU A 148 3.98 29.13 -1.49
C LEU A 148 3.87 27.60 -1.25
N CYS A 149 4.51 27.07 -0.21
CA CYS A 149 4.34 25.66 0.17
C CYS A 149 2.96 25.38 0.77
N LYS A 150 2.38 26.34 1.52
CA LYS A 150 1.00 26.22 2.03
C LYS A 150 -0.02 26.23 0.89
N ASP A 151 0.24 27.02 -0.14
CA ASP A 151 -0.58 27.13 -1.34
C ASP A 151 -0.34 25.97 -2.34
N LYS A 152 0.49 24.98 -1.97
CA LYS A 152 0.83 23.80 -2.78
C LYS A 152 1.38 24.15 -4.17
N VAL A 153 2.09 25.28 -4.27
CA VAL A 153 2.82 25.65 -5.49
C VAL A 153 4.04 24.75 -5.60
N ASP A 154 4.01 23.82 -6.55
CA ASP A 154 5.11 22.90 -6.82
C ASP A 154 6.11 23.56 -7.78
N ASP A 155 7.34 23.73 -7.29
CA ASP A 155 8.47 24.27 -8.04
C ASP A 155 9.70 23.46 -7.65
N ILE A 156 10.29 22.82 -8.65
CA ILE A 156 11.45 21.94 -8.49
C ILE A 156 12.69 22.69 -8.02
N ASN A 157 12.79 23.99 -8.32
CA ASN A 157 13.94 24.81 -7.93
C ASN A 157 13.88 25.26 -6.46
N ARG A 158 12.71 25.15 -5.82
CA ARG A 158 12.50 25.56 -4.42
C ARG A 158 12.83 24.39 -3.50
N THR A 159 14.11 24.20 -3.21
CA THR A 159 14.60 23.07 -2.39
C THR A 159 14.85 23.45 -0.93
N ASP A 160 15.08 24.73 -0.63
CA ASP A 160 15.46 25.20 0.70
C ASP A 160 14.58 26.34 1.26
N CYS A 161 13.39 26.53 0.69
CA CYS A 161 12.51 27.66 1.02
C CYS A 161 11.91 27.64 2.44
N CYS A 162 11.81 26.46 3.07
CA CYS A 162 11.30 26.31 4.44
C CYS A 162 11.82 25.00 5.06
N ALA A 163 11.74 24.89 6.39
CA ALA A 163 12.25 23.72 7.11
C ALA A 163 11.66 22.40 6.60
N ARG A 164 10.34 22.36 6.34
CA ARG A 164 9.67 21.15 5.86
C ARG A 164 10.12 20.74 4.46
N ARG A 165 10.38 21.69 3.57
CA ARG A 165 10.87 21.38 2.22
C ARG A 165 12.25 20.74 2.30
N ILE A 166 13.16 21.33 3.08
CA ILE A 166 14.51 20.78 3.29
C ILE A 166 14.43 19.35 3.83
N VAL A 167 13.65 19.13 4.90
CA VAL A 167 13.48 17.79 5.50
C VAL A 167 12.84 16.81 4.52
N SER A 168 11.81 17.22 3.78
CA SER A 168 11.12 16.35 2.81
C SER A 168 12.01 15.88 1.66
N LEU A 169 13.05 16.65 1.33
CA LEU A 169 14.01 16.34 0.28
C LEU A 169 15.23 15.56 0.79
N GLN A 170 15.30 15.28 2.09
CA GLN A 170 16.37 14.45 2.62
C GLN A 170 16.22 13.00 2.12
N PRO A 171 17.33 12.32 1.76
CA PRO A 171 17.26 10.98 1.16
C PRO A 171 16.50 9.95 2.00
N ASP A 172 16.66 9.96 3.31
CA ASP A 172 16.01 9.04 4.23
C ASP A 172 14.49 9.27 4.33
N PHE A 173 14.04 10.52 4.23
CA PHE A 173 12.63 10.88 4.13
C PHE A 173 12.04 10.51 2.76
N LEU A 174 12.78 10.73 1.66
CA LEU A 174 12.35 10.34 0.32
C LEU A 174 12.28 8.82 0.12
N SER A 175 13.18 8.08 0.79
CA SER A 175 13.25 6.62 0.70
C SER A 175 12.20 5.87 1.51
N GLN A 176 11.37 6.59 2.30
CA GLN A 176 10.33 5.98 3.10
C GLN A 176 9.33 5.24 2.20
N LYS A 177 9.05 4.01 2.61
CA LYS A 177 8.12 3.12 1.92
C LYS A 177 6.78 3.10 2.64
N SER A 178 5.70 2.76 1.93
CA SER A 178 4.41 2.60 2.58
C SER A 178 4.44 1.41 3.56
N ALA A 179 3.52 1.38 4.52
CA ALA A 179 3.42 0.28 5.48
C ALA A 179 3.25 -1.08 4.78
N LEU A 180 2.48 -1.09 3.70
CA LEU A 180 2.25 -2.25 2.86
C LEU A 180 3.53 -2.71 2.16
N GLU A 181 4.27 -1.77 1.58
CA GLU A 181 5.52 -2.07 0.89
C GLU A 181 6.59 -2.59 1.86
N GLU A 182 6.71 -2.01 3.05
CA GLU A 182 7.62 -2.51 4.11
C GLU A 182 7.32 -3.97 4.44
N VAL A 183 6.06 -4.32 4.74
CA VAL A 183 5.67 -5.70 5.11
C VAL A 183 6.02 -6.71 4.02
N ILE A 184 5.82 -6.34 2.75
CA ILE A 184 6.10 -7.23 1.62
C ILE A 184 7.60 -7.42 1.43
N LEU A 185 8.38 -6.34 1.53
CA LEU A 185 9.84 -6.40 1.37
C LEU A 185 10.52 -7.12 2.55
N GLU A 186 10.04 -6.90 3.78
CA GLU A 186 10.51 -7.60 4.99
C GLU A 186 10.28 -9.12 4.90
N ALA A 187 9.21 -9.55 4.23
CA ALA A 187 8.94 -10.95 3.91
C ALA A 187 9.78 -11.50 2.73
N GLY A 188 10.70 -10.71 2.16
CA GLY A 188 11.54 -11.14 1.04
C GLY A 188 10.85 -11.14 -0.32
N HIS A 189 9.68 -10.50 -0.44
CA HIS A 189 8.94 -10.37 -1.70
C HIS A 189 9.12 -8.98 -2.34
N LYS A 190 8.54 -8.77 -3.52
CA LYS A 190 8.60 -7.49 -4.26
C LYS A 190 7.22 -6.84 -4.30
N CYS A 191 7.20 -5.51 -4.28
CA CYS A 191 5.99 -4.70 -4.37
C CYS A 191 6.10 -3.70 -5.52
N ILE A 192 5.04 -3.55 -6.32
CA ILE A 192 4.90 -2.51 -7.34
C ILE A 192 3.52 -1.86 -7.27
N PHE A 193 3.45 -0.62 -7.75
CA PHE A 193 2.21 0.13 -7.89
C PHE A 193 1.94 0.41 -9.36
N TYR A 194 0.72 0.12 -9.81
CA TYR A 194 0.30 0.47 -11.16
C TYR A 194 0.25 2.00 -11.33
N PRO A 195 0.43 2.50 -12.58
CA PRO A 195 0.20 3.90 -12.89
C PRO A 195 -1.18 4.39 -12.45
N LYS A 196 -1.27 5.64 -11.99
CA LYS A 196 -2.55 6.26 -11.63
C LYS A 196 -3.47 6.31 -12.85
N PHE A 197 -4.76 6.02 -12.63
CA PHE A 197 -5.82 6.09 -13.64
C PHE A 197 -5.74 5.08 -14.80
N HIS A 198 -4.99 3.99 -14.63
CA HIS A 198 -4.82 2.93 -15.64
C HIS A 198 -5.37 1.58 -15.16
N CYS A 199 -6.68 1.49 -14.94
CA CYS A 199 -7.31 0.29 -14.38
C CYS A 199 -7.28 -0.92 -15.33
N GLU A 200 -7.16 -0.68 -16.64
CA GLU A 200 -7.00 -1.70 -17.68
C GLU A 200 -5.71 -2.52 -17.56
N LEU A 201 -4.72 -2.00 -16.84
CA LEU A 201 -3.44 -2.67 -16.56
C LEU A 201 -3.54 -3.64 -15.37
N ASN A 202 -4.54 -3.47 -14.51
CA ASN A 202 -4.75 -4.34 -13.36
C ASN A 202 -5.82 -5.40 -13.68
N TYR A 203 -5.39 -6.62 -14.02
CA TYR A 203 -6.33 -7.64 -14.53
C TYR A 203 -7.38 -8.09 -13.49
N ILE A 204 -7.16 -7.86 -12.19
CA ILE A 204 -8.17 -8.14 -11.17
C ILE A 204 -9.45 -7.30 -11.37
N GLU A 205 -9.35 -6.12 -11.99
CA GLU A 205 -10.52 -5.29 -12.33
C GLU A 205 -11.45 -6.00 -13.31
N ARG A 206 -10.89 -6.83 -14.21
CA ARG A 206 -11.69 -7.65 -15.12
C ARG A 206 -12.32 -8.84 -14.41
N TYR A 207 -11.63 -9.44 -13.45
CA TYR A 207 -12.20 -10.45 -12.55
C TYR A 207 -13.40 -9.88 -11.78
N TRP A 208 -13.26 -8.68 -11.21
CA TRP A 208 -14.38 -7.97 -10.58
C TRP A 208 -15.51 -7.68 -11.54
N GLY A 209 -15.22 -7.26 -12.76
CA GLY A 209 -16.23 -7.05 -13.80
C GLY A 209 -17.04 -8.31 -14.12
N ALA A 210 -16.36 -9.45 -14.27
CA ALA A 210 -17.00 -10.74 -14.53
C ALA A 210 -17.86 -11.21 -13.35
N ALA A 211 -17.34 -11.16 -12.13
CA ALA A 211 -18.09 -11.51 -10.92
C ALA A 211 -19.31 -10.60 -10.72
N LYS A 212 -19.16 -9.28 -10.93
CA LYS A 212 -20.29 -8.34 -10.87
C LYS A 212 -21.35 -8.66 -11.92
N ARG A 213 -20.96 -9.02 -13.15
CA ARG A 213 -21.91 -9.43 -14.19
C ARG A 213 -22.70 -10.67 -13.76
N TYR A 214 -22.02 -11.71 -13.28
CA TYR A 214 -22.68 -12.91 -12.77
C TYR A 214 -23.68 -12.56 -11.65
N ALA A 215 -23.25 -11.75 -10.69
CA ALA A 215 -24.11 -11.34 -9.58
C ALA A 215 -25.35 -10.59 -10.07
N ARG A 216 -25.21 -9.70 -11.05
CA ARG A 216 -26.35 -8.96 -11.64
C ARG A 216 -27.36 -9.85 -12.35
N GLU A 217 -26.89 -10.92 -12.98
CA GLU A 217 -27.73 -11.88 -13.72
C GLU A 217 -28.44 -12.89 -12.77
N ASN A 218 -27.93 -13.08 -11.54
CA ASN A 218 -28.36 -14.16 -10.64
C ASN A 218 -28.85 -13.69 -9.25
N CYS A 219 -28.94 -12.38 -9.01
CA CYS A 219 -29.33 -11.81 -7.73
C CYS A 219 -30.60 -10.97 -7.85
N ASP A 220 -31.45 -11.05 -6.82
CA ASP A 220 -32.64 -10.21 -6.66
C ASP A 220 -32.33 -8.82 -6.08
N TYR A 221 -31.04 -8.50 -5.88
CA TYR A 221 -30.52 -7.27 -5.26
C TYR A 221 -30.97 -7.04 -3.81
N SER A 222 -31.55 -8.04 -3.15
CA SER A 222 -31.70 -8.02 -1.71
C SER A 222 -30.33 -8.19 -1.04
N TRP A 223 -30.16 -7.67 0.19
CA TRP A 223 -28.90 -7.83 0.92
C TRP A 223 -28.56 -9.32 1.15
N SER A 224 -29.55 -10.12 1.57
CA SER A 224 -29.40 -11.57 1.74
C SER A 224 -29.11 -12.29 0.43
N GLY A 225 -29.76 -11.87 -0.67
CA GLY A 225 -29.48 -12.34 -2.02
C GLY A 225 -28.03 -12.07 -2.43
N LEU A 226 -27.52 -10.86 -2.17
CA LEU A 226 -26.12 -10.51 -2.45
C LEU A 226 -25.15 -11.33 -1.60
N GLN A 227 -25.42 -11.49 -0.30
CA GLN A 227 -24.59 -12.32 0.59
C GLN A 227 -24.47 -13.76 0.10
N ARG A 228 -25.55 -14.32 -0.48
CA ARG A 228 -25.56 -15.67 -1.06
C ARG A 228 -24.88 -15.74 -2.44
N VAL A 229 -25.15 -14.78 -3.32
CA VAL A 229 -24.75 -14.86 -4.73
C VAL A 229 -23.29 -14.45 -4.93
N VAL A 230 -22.79 -13.49 -4.15
CA VAL A 230 -21.44 -12.95 -4.38
C VAL A 230 -20.34 -14.00 -4.22
N PRO A 231 -20.33 -14.87 -3.20
CA PRO A 231 -19.35 -15.97 -3.15
C PRO A 231 -19.39 -16.83 -4.41
N THR A 232 -20.57 -17.25 -4.87
CA THR A 232 -20.73 -18.03 -6.10
C THR A 232 -20.24 -17.28 -7.34
N ALA A 233 -20.48 -15.96 -7.40
CA ALA A 233 -20.02 -15.11 -8.49
C ALA A 233 -18.49 -14.99 -8.55
N LEU A 234 -17.82 -15.03 -7.39
CA LEU A 234 -16.37 -15.02 -7.29
C LEU A 234 -15.76 -16.37 -7.65
N GLU A 235 -16.46 -17.47 -7.34
CA GLU A 235 -16.10 -18.84 -7.73
C GLU A 235 -16.31 -19.12 -9.23
N SER A 236 -17.26 -18.44 -9.89
CA SER A 236 -17.62 -18.72 -11.28
C SER A 236 -16.58 -18.25 -12.30
N VAL A 237 -15.62 -17.41 -11.91
CA VAL A 237 -14.54 -16.96 -12.78
C VAL A 237 -13.36 -17.94 -12.66
N ASP A 238 -13.26 -18.84 -13.63
CA ASP A 238 -12.22 -19.87 -13.67
C ASP A 238 -10.81 -19.32 -13.96
N THR A 239 -9.80 -20.14 -13.69
CA THR A 239 -8.39 -19.80 -13.91
C THR A 239 -8.07 -19.53 -15.38
N ILE A 240 -8.76 -20.19 -16.32
CA ILE A 240 -8.58 -19.96 -17.77
C ILE A 240 -8.99 -18.52 -18.12
N THR A 241 -10.09 -18.05 -17.54
CA THR A 241 -10.63 -16.71 -17.72
C THR A 241 -9.75 -15.67 -17.06
N ILE A 242 -9.25 -15.93 -15.84
CA ILE A 242 -8.26 -15.07 -15.17
C ILE A 242 -7.01 -14.91 -16.04
N ARG A 243 -6.47 -16.01 -16.60
CA ARG A 243 -5.32 -15.96 -17.54
C ARG A 243 -5.62 -15.15 -18.80
N ARG A 244 -6.85 -15.22 -19.34
CA ARG A 244 -7.27 -14.36 -20.46
C ARG A 244 -7.28 -12.88 -20.07
N PHE A 245 -7.71 -12.55 -18.86
CA PHE A 245 -7.68 -11.18 -18.36
C PHE A 245 -6.26 -10.66 -18.18
N ALA A 246 -5.35 -11.45 -17.61
CA ALA A 246 -3.95 -11.11 -17.48
C ALA A 246 -3.29 -10.85 -18.84
N ARG A 247 -3.45 -11.77 -19.81
CA ARG A 247 -2.95 -11.56 -21.19
C ARG A 247 -3.51 -10.30 -21.84
N LYS A 248 -4.75 -9.93 -21.55
CA LYS A 248 -5.33 -8.68 -22.05
C LYS A 248 -4.67 -7.46 -21.42
N ALA A 249 -4.40 -7.46 -20.11
CA ALA A 249 -3.66 -6.39 -19.43
C ALA A 249 -2.23 -6.24 -20.02
N TRP A 250 -1.53 -7.35 -20.25
CA TRP A 250 -0.22 -7.36 -20.93
C TRP A 250 -0.26 -6.70 -22.31
N ARG A 251 -1.31 -6.95 -23.10
CA ARG A 251 -1.49 -6.28 -24.40
C ARG A 251 -1.69 -4.77 -24.27
N TYR A 252 -2.44 -4.31 -23.27
CA TYR A 252 -2.54 -2.85 -23.01
C TYR A 252 -1.18 -2.26 -22.65
N MET A 253 -0.41 -2.92 -21.78
CA MET A 253 0.94 -2.47 -21.43
C MET A 253 1.85 -2.37 -22.66
N ASP A 254 1.77 -3.36 -23.56
CA ASP A 254 2.54 -3.36 -24.81
C ASP A 254 2.13 -2.22 -25.75
N LEU A 255 0.83 -1.99 -25.93
CA LEU A 255 0.32 -0.86 -26.73
C LEU A 255 0.81 0.49 -26.19
N TYR A 256 0.75 0.70 -24.86
CA TYR A 256 1.23 1.94 -24.26
C TYR A 256 2.74 2.13 -24.37
N ARG A 257 3.53 1.06 -24.27
CA ARG A 257 4.99 1.14 -24.51
C ARG A 257 5.32 1.55 -25.95
N ASN A 258 4.46 1.20 -26.89
CA ASN A 258 4.57 1.60 -28.29
C ASN A 258 3.90 2.96 -28.59
N GLY A 259 3.47 3.70 -27.57
CA GLY A 259 2.88 5.04 -27.72
C GLY A 259 1.45 5.06 -28.26
N ILE A 260 0.73 3.92 -28.22
CA ILE A 260 -0.66 3.83 -28.69
C ILE A 260 -1.58 4.12 -27.50
N THR A 261 -2.17 5.31 -27.46
CA THR A 261 -3.08 5.79 -26.40
C THR A 261 -4.54 5.71 -26.80
#